data_AF-A0A8S4AG56-F1
#
_entry.id   AF-A0A8S4AG56-F1
#
_cell.length_a   1.000
_cell.length_b   1.000
_cell.length_c   1.000
_cell.angle_alpha   90.00
_cell.angle_beta   90.00
_cell.angle_gamma   90.00
#
_symmetry.space_group_name_H-M   'P 1'
#
loop_
_entity.id
_entity.type
_entity.pdbx_description
1 polymer ?
#
loop_
_entity_poly.entity_id
_entity_poly.type
_entity_poly.pdbx_seq_one_letter_code
_entity_poly.pdbx_strand_id
1 'polypeptide(L)'
;MEGSARKLRDNAADWHNLMVRWDKLNEDGFGIATKIVNMRRVQSDQLLEVTSSPSQSPSLPSAAWQQTSELQEECCKLQQVIDKMAAIVSKMERLFSSQRGIQQLEEFQFGPGGRKSPLCHSWTTAEFVESARVLLAAFGQELKLKQTIGQEVAHTTSPDLSLVYLSSWLHQPYVPPKTRLTLEALLMETGHRPL
;
A
#
# COMPACT_ATOMS: atom_id res chain seq x y z
N MET A 1 30.55 17.99 -0.50
CA MET A 1 30.28 16.59 -0.90
C MET A 1 29.53 15.79 0.17
N GLU A 2 29.60 16.13 1.46
CA GLU A 2 28.84 15.45 2.55
C GLU A 2 27.31 15.60 2.45
N GLY A 3 26.81 16.66 1.80
CA GLY A 3 25.36 16.90 1.66
C GLY A 3 24.61 15.78 0.95
N SER A 4 25.14 15.24 -0.15
CA SER A 4 24.48 14.16 -0.91
C SER A 4 24.46 12.84 -0.14
N ALA A 5 25.55 12.51 0.56
CA ALA A 5 25.63 11.30 1.37
C ALA A 5 24.66 11.36 2.57
N ARG A 6 24.61 12.49 3.28
CA ARG A 6 23.60 12.72 4.34
C ARG A 6 22.19 12.59 3.78
N LYS A 7 21.90 13.22 2.63
CA LYS A 7 20.57 13.17 2.01
C LYS A 7 20.16 11.74 1.62
N LEU A 8 21.09 10.92 1.12
CA LEU A 8 20.81 9.50 0.84
C LEU A 8 20.46 8.71 2.10
N ARG A 9 21.17 8.95 3.21
CA ARG A 9 20.86 8.32 4.51
C ARG A 9 19.49 8.74 5.02
N ASP A 10 19.19 10.04 5.00
CA ASP A 10 17.87 10.55 5.40
C ASP A 10 16.75 9.92 4.55
N ASN A 11 16.94 9.83 3.24
CA ASN A 11 15.98 9.20 2.34
C ASN A 11 15.78 7.70 2.67
N ALA A 12 16.83 6.97 3.05
CA ALA A 12 16.72 5.56 3.43
C ALA A 12 15.90 5.38 4.72
N ALA A 13 16.10 6.23 5.72
CA ALA A 13 15.27 6.25 6.92
C ALA A 13 13.80 6.58 6.59
N ASP A 14 13.56 7.56 5.70
CA ASP A 14 12.21 7.92 5.26
C ASP A 14 11.52 6.77 4.51
N TRP A 15 12.24 6.03 3.66
CA TRP A 15 11.74 4.83 2.99
C TRP A 15 11.26 3.79 4.01
N HIS A 16 12.07 3.50 5.04
CA HIS A 16 11.68 2.58 6.11
C HIS A 16 10.43 3.07 6.85
N ASN A 17 10.39 4.35 7.24
CA ASN A 17 9.25 4.94 7.94
C ASN A 17 7.96 4.92 7.09
N LEU A 18 8.07 5.06 5.77
CA LEU A 18 6.94 4.94 4.85
C LEU A 18 6.46 3.50 4.76
N MET A 19 7.35 2.51 4.70
CA MET A 19 6.99 1.09 4.66
C MET A 19 6.31 0.62 5.95
N VAL A 20 6.82 1.02 7.12
CA VAL A 20 6.16 0.70 8.41
C VAL A 20 4.74 1.28 8.47
N ARG A 21 4.56 2.53 8.01
CA ARG A 21 3.22 3.14 7.95
C ARG A 21 2.31 2.45 6.95
N TRP A 22 2.85 2.01 5.82
CA TRP A 22 2.11 1.24 4.82
C TRP A 22 1.61 -0.07 5.40
N ASP A 23 2.47 -0.85 6.07
CA ASP A 23 2.09 -2.13 6.68
C ASP A 23 0.95 -1.96 7.70
N LYS A 24 1.02 -0.91 8.54
CA LYS A 24 -0.07 -0.59 9.48
C LYS A 24 -1.40 -0.28 8.76
N LEU A 25 -1.37 0.57 7.73
CA LEU A 25 -2.58 0.86 6.93
C LEU A 25 -3.12 -0.38 6.22
N ASN A 26 -2.23 -1.28 5.79
CA ASN A 26 -2.63 -2.53 5.16
C ASN A 26 -3.42 -3.42 6.13
N GLU A 27 -2.94 -3.57 7.37
CA GLU A 27 -3.62 -4.31 8.44
C GLU A 27 -4.98 -3.67 8.79
N ASP A 28 -5.00 -2.35 9.00
CA ASP A 28 -6.23 -1.60 9.29
C ASP A 28 -7.27 -1.78 8.16
N GLY A 29 -6.84 -1.63 6.91
CA GLY A 29 -7.68 -1.80 5.74
C GLY A 29 -8.19 -3.22 5.56
N PHE A 30 -7.37 -4.23 5.87
CA PHE A 30 -7.79 -5.63 5.82
C PHE A 30 -8.90 -5.92 6.82
N GLY A 31 -8.79 -5.37 8.04
CA GLY A 31 -9.83 -5.47 9.06
C GLY A 31 -11.16 -4.85 8.60
N ILE A 32 -11.12 -3.68 7.98
CA ILE A 32 -12.31 -3.00 7.45
C ILE A 32 -12.91 -3.77 6.26
N ALA A 33 -12.09 -4.20 5.30
CA ALA A 33 -12.55 -4.99 4.15
C ALA A 33 -13.23 -6.30 4.59
N THR A 34 -12.67 -6.96 5.60
CA THR A 34 -13.27 -8.18 6.19
C THR A 34 -14.65 -7.89 6.79
N LYS A 35 -14.82 -6.77 7.49
CA LYS A 35 -16.13 -6.35 8.01
C LYS A 35 -17.14 -6.12 6.90
N ILE A 36 -16.74 -5.43 5.83
CA ILE A 36 -17.59 -5.19 4.65
C ILE A 36 -18.08 -6.52 4.05
N VAL A 37 -17.17 -7.47 3.81
CA VAL A 37 -17.53 -8.79 3.27
C VAL A 37 -18.50 -9.53 4.19
N ASN A 38 -18.27 -9.49 5.51
CA ASN A 38 -19.16 -10.13 6.48
C ASN A 38 -20.55 -9.49 6.51
N MET A 39 -20.64 -8.15 6.50
CA MET A 39 -21.92 -7.43 6.42
C MET A 39 -22.69 -7.79 5.16
N ARG A 40 -22.01 -7.90 4.01
CA ARG A 40 -22.62 -8.30 2.73
C ARG A 40 -23.15 -9.72 2.75
N ARG A 41 -22.43 -10.65 3.37
CA ARG A 41 -22.89 -12.03 3.57
C ARG A 41 -24.18 -12.07 4.38
N VAL A 42 -24.23 -11.37 5.51
CA VAL A 42 -25.44 -11.28 6.36
C VAL A 42 -26.62 -10.67 5.59
N GLN A 43 -26.40 -9.61 4.80
CA GLN A 43 -27.46 -9.02 3.95
C GLN A 43 -27.98 -10.03 2.92
N SER A 44 -27.10 -10.82 2.30
CA SER A 44 -27.48 -11.84 1.32
C SER A 44 -28.28 -12.98 1.95
N ASP A 45 -27.89 -13.45 3.13
CA ASP A 45 -28.56 -14.54 3.85
C ASP A 45 -29.98 -14.13 4.29
N GLN A 46 -30.15 -12.91 4.81
CA GLN A 46 -31.47 -12.37 5.18
C GLN A 46 -32.42 -12.24 3.98
N LEU A 47 -31.90 -11.86 2.81
CA LEU A 47 -32.70 -11.72 1.59
C LEU A 47 -33.24 -13.07 1.10
N LEU A 48 -32.46 -14.15 1.28
CA LEU A 48 -32.89 -15.51 0.94
C LEU A 48 -33.97 -16.02 1.90
N GLU A 49 -33.86 -15.77 3.21
CA GLU A 49 -34.88 -16.17 4.20
C GLU A 49 -36.26 -15.53 3.93
N VAL A 50 -36.30 -14.24 3.58
CA VAL A 50 -37.56 -13.52 3.26
C VAL A 50 -38.28 -14.12 2.05
N THR A 51 -37.57 -14.66 1.06
CA THR A 51 -38.20 -15.26 -0.15
C THR A 51 -38.85 -16.62 0.10
N SER A 52 -38.58 -17.26 1.25
CA SER A 52 -39.05 -18.61 1.57
C SER A 52 -40.28 -18.66 2.49
N SER A 53 -40.77 -17.52 2.97
CA SER A 53 -41.92 -17.43 3.89
C SER A 53 -43.02 -16.49 3.36
N PRO A 54 -44.21 -16.97 2.95
CA PRO A 54 -45.27 -16.10 2.39
C PRO A 54 -46.05 -15.27 3.41
N SER A 55 -45.69 -15.28 4.69
CA SER A 55 -46.57 -14.83 5.77
C SER A 55 -45.82 -13.98 6.79
N GLN A 56 -45.55 -12.70 6.48
CA GLN A 56 -45.35 -11.67 7.52
C GLN A 56 -45.37 -10.23 6.97
N SER A 57 -45.96 -9.35 7.77
CA SER A 57 -46.23 -7.93 7.55
C SER A 57 -44.96 -7.06 7.40
N PRO A 58 -45.00 -5.92 6.70
CA PRO A 58 -43.81 -5.13 6.37
C PRO A 58 -43.38 -4.21 7.53
N SER A 59 -42.58 -4.70 8.47
CA SER A 59 -41.84 -3.86 9.44
C SER A 59 -40.39 -3.57 9.01
N LEU A 60 -40.02 -3.93 7.78
CA LEU A 60 -38.67 -3.95 7.23
C LEU A 60 -37.90 -2.61 7.00
N PRO A 61 -38.49 -1.40 6.96
CA PRO A 61 -37.69 -0.22 6.58
C PRO A 61 -36.56 0.11 7.57
N SER A 62 -36.80 0.15 8.89
CA SER A 62 -35.79 0.71 9.80
C SER A 62 -34.48 -0.10 9.86
N ALA A 63 -34.57 -1.43 9.91
CA ALA A 63 -33.40 -2.31 10.05
C ALA A 63 -32.56 -2.38 8.77
N ALA A 64 -33.21 -2.47 7.59
CA ALA A 64 -32.52 -2.49 6.31
C ALA A 64 -31.77 -1.16 6.02
N TRP A 65 -32.33 -0.04 6.47
CA TRP A 65 -31.73 1.29 6.30
C TRP A 65 -30.54 1.49 7.26
N GLN A 66 -30.62 0.99 8.50
CA GLN A 66 -29.50 0.98 9.43
C GLN A 66 -28.32 0.15 8.89
N GLN A 67 -28.59 -1.06 8.38
CA GLN A 67 -27.54 -1.93 7.86
C GLN A 67 -26.88 -1.40 6.57
N THR A 68 -27.63 -0.68 5.75
CA THR A 68 -27.09 0.03 4.58
C THR A 68 -26.21 1.21 5.01
N SER A 69 -26.59 1.93 6.07
CA SER A 69 -25.80 3.03 6.63
C SER A 69 -24.48 2.56 7.24
N GLU A 70 -24.49 1.45 7.99
CA GLU A 70 -23.28 0.87 8.59
C GLU A 70 -22.29 0.38 7.50
N LEU A 71 -22.81 -0.28 6.46
CA LEU A 71 -21.99 -0.70 5.32
C LEU A 71 -21.34 0.50 4.62
N GLN A 72 -22.11 1.56 4.39
CA GLN A 72 -21.60 2.80 3.79
C GLN A 72 -20.51 3.44 4.66
N GLU A 73 -20.66 3.41 5.99
CA GLU A 73 -19.64 3.92 6.91
C GLU A 73 -18.33 3.13 6.80
N GLU A 74 -18.39 1.79 6.76
CA GLU A 74 -17.20 0.97 6.58
C GLU A 74 -16.54 1.18 5.20
N CYS A 75 -17.32 1.40 4.14
CA CYS A 75 -16.79 1.76 2.82
C CYS A 75 -16.06 3.10 2.86
N CYS A 76 -16.62 4.11 3.53
CA CYS A 76 -15.96 5.40 3.75
C CYS A 76 -14.65 5.25 4.53
N LYS A 77 -14.62 4.41 5.58
CA LYS A 77 -13.40 4.11 6.35
C LYS A 77 -12.34 3.43 5.48
N LEU A 78 -12.74 2.47 4.64
CA LEU A 78 -11.82 1.80 3.72
C LEU A 78 -11.24 2.78 2.70
N GLN A 79 -12.07 3.65 2.13
CA GLN A 79 -11.62 4.70 1.20
C GLN A 79 -10.60 5.62 1.87
N GLN A 80 -10.82 6.04 3.12
CA GLN A 80 -9.86 6.86 3.85
C GLN A 80 -8.51 6.14 4.08
N VAL A 81 -8.51 4.82 4.27
CA VAL A 81 -7.28 4.03 4.34
C VAL A 81 -6.55 4.05 2.99
N ILE A 82 -7.27 3.82 1.90
CA ILE A 82 -6.72 3.85 0.54
C ILE A 82 -6.14 5.24 0.21
N ASP A 83 -6.82 6.32 0.58
CA ASP A 83 -6.34 7.70 0.37
C ASP A 83 -5.04 7.97 1.15
N LYS A 84 -4.95 7.46 2.39
CA LYS A 84 -3.71 7.53 3.19
C LYS A 84 -2.59 6.71 2.57
N MET A 85 -2.89 5.55 1.99
CA MET A 85 -1.93 4.72 1.24
C MET A 85 -1.45 5.45 -0.03
N ALA A 86 -2.36 6.11 -0.75
CA ALA A 86 -1.99 6.97 -1.89
C ALA A 86 -1.05 8.10 -1.46
N ALA A 87 -1.31 8.74 -0.33
CA ALA A 87 -0.42 9.76 0.22
C ALA A 87 0.97 9.20 0.61
N ILE A 88 1.09 7.92 0.98
CA ILE A 88 2.38 7.26 1.19
C ILE A 88 3.12 7.10 -0.15
N VAL A 89 2.45 6.58 -1.19
CA VAL A 89 3.07 6.39 -2.51
C VAL A 89 3.52 7.74 -3.09
N SER A 90 2.73 8.80 -2.96
CA SER A 90 3.16 10.15 -3.38
C SER A 90 4.39 10.66 -2.61
N LYS A 91 4.58 10.25 -1.35
CA LYS A 91 5.82 10.56 -0.62
C LYS A 91 7.01 9.73 -1.13
N MET A 92 6.79 8.46 -1.47
CA MET A 92 7.80 7.61 -2.11
C MET A 92 8.25 8.18 -3.47
N GLU A 93 7.32 8.72 -4.28
CA GLU A 93 7.63 9.41 -5.54
C GLU A 93 8.53 10.63 -5.33
N ARG A 94 8.30 11.40 -4.26
CA ARG A 94 9.14 12.55 -3.89
C ARG A 94 10.54 12.11 -3.45
N LEU A 95 10.66 11.03 -2.68
CA LEU A 95 11.96 10.46 -2.30
C LEU A 95 12.73 9.98 -3.53
N PHE A 96 12.07 9.25 -4.41
CA PHE A 96 12.65 8.80 -5.68
C PHE A 96 13.13 9.98 -6.53
N SER A 97 12.31 11.02 -6.68
CA SER A 97 12.67 12.24 -7.41
C SER A 97 13.87 12.94 -6.78
N SER A 98 13.96 12.98 -5.45
CA SER A 98 15.13 13.50 -4.74
C SER A 98 16.39 12.68 -5.01
N GLN A 99 16.29 11.35 -5.02
CA GLN A 99 17.45 10.47 -5.30
C GLN A 99 17.92 10.62 -6.76
N ARG A 100 16.97 10.73 -7.71
CA ARG A 100 17.29 11.02 -9.11
C ARG A 100 17.99 12.37 -9.28
N GLY A 101 17.57 13.38 -8.53
CA GLY A 101 18.27 14.68 -8.51
C GLY A 101 19.71 14.58 -8.02
N ILE A 102 19.99 13.71 -7.05
CA ILE A 102 21.36 13.43 -6.58
C ILE A 102 22.17 12.76 -7.70
N GLN A 103 21.60 11.77 -8.39
CA GLN A 103 22.25 11.11 -9.53
C GLN A 103 22.58 12.11 -10.65
N GLN A 104 21.64 12.96 -11.04
CA GLN A 104 21.85 13.97 -12.08
C GLN A 104 22.95 14.97 -11.68
N LEU A 105 22.97 15.38 -10.42
CA LEU A 105 24.02 16.24 -9.89
C LEU A 105 25.40 15.56 -9.93
N GLU A 106 25.45 14.26 -9.66
CA GLU A 106 26.68 13.48 -9.74
C GLU A 106 27.16 13.30 -11.17
N GLU A 107 26.26 12.95 -12.10
CA GLU A 107 26.56 12.87 -13.53
C GLU A 107 27.07 14.20 -14.08
N PHE A 108 26.49 15.32 -13.62
CA PHE A 108 26.96 16.66 -13.98
C PHE A 108 28.37 16.95 -13.44
N GLN A 109 28.70 16.52 -12.22
CA GLN A 109 29.99 16.81 -11.58
C GLN A 109 31.12 15.90 -12.05
N PHE A 110 30.83 14.62 -12.32
CA PHE A 110 31.85 13.58 -12.57
C PHE A 110 31.73 12.93 -13.96
N GLY A 111 30.74 13.34 -14.77
CA GLY A 111 30.45 12.78 -16.07
C GLY A 111 29.56 11.53 -16.01
N PRO A 112 29.25 10.91 -17.17
CA PRO A 112 28.30 9.79 -17.26
C PRO A 112 28.71 8.53 -16.47
N GLY A 113 30.01 8.40 -16.19
CA GLY A 113 30.55 7.30 -15.37
C GLY A 113 30.32 7.48 -13.86
N GLY A 114 29.75 8.62 -13.44
CA GLY A 114 29.53 8.94 -12.03
C GLY A 114 30.83 9.07 -11.23
N ARG A 115 30.70 9.07 -9.91
CA ARG A 115 31.84 9.13 -9.00
C ARG A 115 32.57 7.78 -8.96
N LYS A 116 33.91 7.83 -8.87
CA LYS A 116 34.77 6.64 -8.72
C LYS A 116 34.72 5.97 -7.34
N SER A 117 34.18 6.66 -6.33
CA SER A 117 34.03 6.17 -4.96
C SER A 117 32.56 6.25 -4.52
N PRO A 118 32.04 5.26 -3.78
CA PRO A 118 30.66 5.25 -3.33
C PRO A 118 30.39 6.39 -2.33
N LEU A 119 29.15 6.89 -2.31
CA LEU A 119 28.68 7.90 -1.35
C LEU A 119 28.46 7.32 0.05
N CYS A 120 28.22 6.01 0.12
CA CYS A 120 27.94 5.28 1.35
C CYS A 120 28.95 4.14 1.51
N HIS A 121 28.51 2.88 1.63
CA HIS A 121 29.42 1.76 1.85
C HIS A 121 29.98 1.21 0.53
N SER A 122 29.15 0.52 -0.25
CA SER A 122 29.57 -0.11 -1.51
C SER A 122 28.78 0.39 -2.72
N TRP A 123 27.57 0.90 -2.50
CA TRP A 123 26.67 1.29 -3.59
C TRP A 123 27.05 2.61 -4.28
N THR A 124 26.94 2.57 -5.60
CA THR A 124 26.85 3.73 -6.50
C THR A 124 25.50 4.42 -6.37
N THR A 125 25.42 5.69 -6.76
CA THR A 125 24.15 6.43 -6.76
C THR A 125 23.12 5.84 -7.72
N ALA A 126 23.57 5.21 -8.82
CA ALA A 126 22.70 4.49 -9.74
C ALA A 126 22.00 3.30 -9.05
N GLU A 127 22.71 2.54 -8.21
CA GLU A 127 22.13 1.42 -7.45
C GLU A 127 21.09 1.89 -6.42
N PHE A 128 21.33 3.04 -5.78
CA PHE A 128 20.34 3.68 -4.90
C PHE A 128 19.07 4.09 -5.64
N VAL A 129 19.21 4.72 -6.81
CA VAL A 129 18.07 5.14 -7.64
C VAL A 129 17.30 3.92 -8.18
N GLU A 130 18.01 2.90 -8.63
CA GLU A 130 17.41 1.67 -9.13
C GLU A 130 16.62 0.93 -8.03
N SER A 131 17.20 0.81 -6.84
CA SER A 131 16.50 0.22 -5.69
C SER A 131 15.24 1.00 -5.33
N ALA A 132 15.31 2.34 -5.29
CA ALA A 132 14.15 3.19 -5.05
C ALA A 132 13.08 3.08 -6.15
N ARG A 133 13.50 2.91 -7.41
CA ARG A 133 12.59 2.70 -8.55
C ARG A 133 11.82 1.39 -8.40
N VAL A 134 12.50 0.31 -8.04
CA VAL A 134 11.89 -1.01 -7.81
C VAL A 134 10.90 -0.96 -6.65
N LEU A 135 11.28 -0.33 -5.53
CA LEU A 135 10.37 -0.12 -4.39
C LEU A 135 9.12 0.66 -4.81
N LEU A 136 9.29 1.81 -5.47
CA LEU A 136 8.18 2.65 -5.90
C LEU A 136 7.23 1.92 -6.86
N ALA A 137 7.77 1.17 -7.82
CA ALA A 137 6.95 0.41 -8.77
C ALA A 137 6.09 -0.66 -8.07
N ALA A 138 6.65 -1.38 -7.10
CA ALA A 138 5.95 -2.39 -6.32
C ALA A 138 4.77 -1.80 -5.54
N PHE A 139 5.02 -0.74 -4.75
CA PHE A 139 3.97 -0.09 -3.95
C PHE A 139 2.93 0.65 -4.81
N GLY A 140 3.36 1.24 -5.93
CA GLY A 140 2.44 1.86 -6.88
C GLY A 140 1.49 0.85 -7.52
N GLN A 141 1.97 -0.35 -7.85
CA GLN A 141 1.12 -1.41 -8.40
C GLN A 141 0.20 -2.01 -7.34
N GLU A 142 0.69 -2.21 -6.12
CA GLU A 142 -0.13 -2.67 -5.00
C GLU A 142 -1.25 -1.67 -4.66
N LEU A 143 -0.97 -0.36 -4.68
CA LEU A 143 -1.98 0.67 -4.46
C LEU A 143 -3.12 0.57 -5.46
N LYS A 144 -2.82 0.37 -6.76
CA LYS A 144 -3.84 0.21 -7.79
C LYS A 144 -4.76 -0.97 -7.50
N LEU A 145 -4.18 -2.11 -7.09
CA LEU A 145 -4.96 -3.27 -6.67
C LEU A 145 -5.88 -2.93 -5.49
N LYS A 146 -5.36 -2.26 -4.46
CA LYS A 146 -6.17 -1.86 -3.29
C LYS A 146 -7.28 -0.88 -3.65
N GLN A 147 -7.05 0.03 -4.59
CA GLN A 147 -8.09 0.91 -5.14
C GLN A 147 -9.19 0.11 -5.85
N THR A 148 -8.82 -0.86 -6.70
CA THR A 148 -9.79 -1.75 -7.36
C THR A 148 -10.59 -2.55 -6.33
N ILE A 149 -9.93 -3.15 -5.35
CA ILE A 149 -10.63 -3.89 -4.28
C ILE A 149 -11.59 -2.96 -3.52
N GLY A 150 -11.17 -1.75 -3.17
CA GLY A 150 -12.01 -0.77 -2.47
C GLY A 150 -13.29 -0.40 -3.24
N GLN A 151 -13.22 -0.35 -4.57
CA GLN A 151 -14.38 -0.07 -5.44
C GLN A 151 -15.31 -1.28 -5.56
N GLU A 152 -14.79 -2.50 -5.52
CA GLU A 152 -15.55 -3.71 -5.85
C GLU A 152 -16.03 -4.51 -4.62
N VAL A 153 -15.34 -4.41 -3.49
CA VAL A 153 -15.55 -5.30 -2.32
C VAL A 153 -16.95 -5.19 -1.72
N ALA A 154 -17.55 -4.00 -1.71
CA ALA A 154 -18.91 -3.79 -1.21
C ALA A 154 -19.99 -4.22 -2.20
N HIS A 155 -19.64 -4.31 -3.49
CA HIS A 155 -20.58 -4.61 -4.58
C HIS A 155 -20.61 -6.10 -4.94
N THR A 156 -19.60 -6.85 -4.50
CA THR A 156 -19.45 -8.27 -4.81
C THR A 156 -20.50 -9.12 -4.11
N THR A 157 -21.12 -10.03 -4.85
CA THR A 157 -22.08 -11.04 -4.35
C THR A 157 -21.51 -12.46 -4.36
N SER A 158 -20.39 -12.69 -5.06
CA SER A 158 -19.70 -13.98 -5.09
C SER A 158 -18.84 -14.16 -3.83
N PRO A 159 -19.06 -15.22 -3.02
CA PRO A 159 -18.22 -15.53 -1.87
C PRO A 159 -16.77 -15.79 -2.27
N ASP A 160 -16.55 -16.51 -3.37
CA ASP A 160 -15.21 -16.85 -3.87
C ASP A 160 -14.44 -15.58 -4.27
N LEU A 161 -15.08 -14.66 -4.99
CA LEU A 161 -14.44 -13.40 -5.37
C LEU A 161 -14.14 -12.52 -4.15
N SER A 162 -15.01 -12.55 -3.14
CA SER A 162 -14.78 -11.84 -1.87
C SER A 162 -13.55 -12.37 -1.15
N LEU A 163 -13.35 -13.70 -1.13
CA LEU A 163 -12.15 -14.33 -0.59
C LEU A 163 -10.91 -13.94 -1.41
N VAL A 164 -11.00 -13.93 -2.74
CA VAL A 164 -9.88 -13.49 -3.61
C VAL A 164 -9.47 -12.06 -3.27
N TYR A 165 -10.42 -11.14 -3.07
CA TYR A 165 -10.12 -9.76 -2.69
C TYR A 165 -9.46 -9.67 -1.30
N LEU A 166 -10.00 -10.38 -0.30
CA LEU A 166 -9.41 -10.40 1.04
C LEU A 166 -7.99 -10.99 1.02
N SER A 167 -7.79 -12.13 0.36
CA SER A 167 -6.47 -12.75 0.22
C SER A 167 -5.49 -11.84 -0.52
N SER A 168 -5.93 -11.19 -1.60
CA SER A 168 -5.11 -10.25 -2.36
C SER A 168 -4.71 -9.04 -1.51
N TRP A 169 -5.64 -8.51 -0.71
CA TRP A 169 -5.35 -7.41 0.21
C TRP A 169 -4.32 -7.81 1.28
N LEU A 170 -4.51 -8.99 1.89
CA LEU A 170 -3.67 -9.50 2.98
C LEU A 170 -2.24 -9.78 2.49
N HIS A 171 -2.10 -10.51 1.39
CA HIS A 171 -0.81 -11.05 0.95
C HIS A 171 -0.01 -10.07 0.08
N GLN A 172 -0.62 -8.99 -0.39
CA GLN A 172 0.05 -7.93 -1.15
C GLN A 172 0.88 -8.47 -2.33
N PRO A 173 0.23 -9.10 -3.34
CA PRO A 173 0.94 -9.86 -4.38
C PRO A 173 1.96 -9.03 -5.18
N TYR A 174 1.83 -7.70 -5.19
CA TYR A 174 2.76 -6.82 -5.88
C TYR A 174 3.90 -6.30 -4.99
N VAL A 175 3.91 -6.62 -3.70
CA VAL A 175 4.98 -6.32 -2.75
C VAL A 175 5.65 -7.62 -2.29
N PRO A 176 6.40 -8.31 -3.18
CA PRO A 176 7.01 -9.59 -2.84
C PRO A 176 8.06 -9.46 -1.72
N PRO A 177 8.45 -10.56 -1.05
CA PRO A 177 9.49 -10.54 -0.01
C PRO A 177 10.81 -9.90 -0.46
N LYS A 178 11.15 -10.00 -1.76
CA LYS A 178 12.31 -9.35 -2.37
C LYS A 178 12.30 -7.82 -2.22
N THR A 179 11.12 -7.18 -2.21
CA THR A 179 10.98 -5.73 -1.98
C THR A 179 11.43 -5.36 -0.57
N ARG A 180 11.11 -6.19 0.44
CA ARG A 180 11.62 -6.01 1.80
C ARG A 180 13.13 -6.21 1.86
N LEU A 181 13.67 -7.24 1.21
CA LEU A 181 15.13 -7.44 1.11
C LEU A 181 15.85 -6.26 0.44
N THR A 182 15.22 -5.60 -0.52
CA THR A 182 15.77 -4.41 -1.17
C THR A 182 15.85 -3.24 -0.19
N LEU A 183 14.82 -3.04 0.65
CA LEU A 183 14.89 -2.06 1.73
C LEU A 183 15.97 -2.42 2.76
N GLU A 184 16.09 -3.70 3.12
CA GLU A 184 17.12 -4.16 4.05
C GLU A 184 18.53 -3.83 3.55
N ALA A 185 18.82 -4.13 2.28
CA ALA A 185 20.08 -3.78 1.64
C ALA A 185 20.31 -2.26 1.65
N LEU A 186 19.28 -1.46 1.33
CA LEU A 186 19.34 0.01 1.38
C LEU A 186 19.72 0.52 2.79
N LEU A 187 19.16 -0.07 3.84
CA LEU A 187 19.42 0.32 5.23
C LEU A 187 20.82 -0.08 5.70
N MET A 188 21.31 -1.26 5.29
CA MET A 188 22.69 -1.68 5.56
C MET A 188 23.70 -0.74 4.87
N GLU A 189 23.47 -0.44 3.59
CA GLU A 189 24.34 0.44 2.81
C GLU A 189 24.43 1.85 3.37
N THR A 190 23.32 2.36 3.90
CA THR A 190 23.28 3.69 4.51
C THR A 190 23.71 3.72 6.00
N GLY A 191 24.08 2.58 6.57
CA GLY A 191 24.54 2.46 7.96
C GLY A 191 23.44 2.48 9.02
N HIS A 192 22.18 2.31 8.63
CA HIS A 192 21.05 2.17 9.56
C HIS A 192 20.93 0.76 10.15
N ARG A 193 21.57 -0.23 9.52
CA ARG A 193 21.70 -1.60 10.02
C ARG A 193 23.16 -2.05 9.95
N PRO A 194 23.59 -2.93 10.87
CA PRO A 194 24.91 -3.55 10.78
C PRO A 194 25.00 -4.41 9.50
N LEU A 195 26.20 -4.48 8.95
CA LEU A 195 26.57 -5.37 7.85
C LEU A 195 26.88 -6.78 8.36
#